data_AF-A0A7T6Z9M8-F1
#
_entry.id   AF-A0A7T6Z9M8-F1
#
_cell.length_a   1.000
_cell.length_b   1.000
_cell.length_c   1.000
_cell.angle_alpha   90.00
_cell.angle_beta   90.00
_cell.angle_gamma   90.00
#
_symmetry.space_group_name_H-M   'P 1'
#
loop_
_entity.id
_entity.type
_entity.pdbx_description
1 polymer ?
#
loop_
_entity_poly.entity_id
_entity_poly.type
_entity_poly.pdbx_seq_one_letter_code
_entity_poly.pdbx_strand_id
1 'polypeptide(L)'
;MTRVTDPEEPVDLRDALVFSDNIFLAQTALEMGEDTFAEGIGEFGFGEDVPSTYPVESSTLTEDDTFENEVMLADSSYGQGEVQMSPLHLSMTYTPFLNEGDMLAPVLLTEDAGEPEVWNEDVMEPETADTILQSLIEVVEESDGTGHEAQVSGRTLAGKTGTAELKESLEDEDNDQLGWFVAFDADEADLLVTMMLEDVQEDGGSGYVVPKVGDIIEEYES
;
A
#
# COMPACT_ATOMS: atom_id res chain seq x y z
N MET A 1 5.20 -17.57 3.43
CA MET A 1 4.62 -16.80 4.55
C MET A 1 5.63 -16.64 5.66
N THR A 2 6.05 -15.40 5.89
CA THR A 2 7.04 -15.02 6.89
C THR A 2 6.45 -13.92 7.78
N ARG A 3 6.88 -13.88 9.03
CA ARG A 3 6.66 -12.75 9.94
C ARG A 3 7.93 -11.89 9.92
N VAL A 4 7.80 -10.59 9.68
CA VAL A 4 8.97 -9.67 9.59
C VAL A 4 9.51 -9.36 10.99
N THR A 5 8.63 -9.08 11.95
CA THR A 5 8.97 -8.82 13.36
C THR A 5 8.04 -9.63 14.28
N ASP A 6 8.57 -10.29 15.33
CA ASP A 6 7.78 -11.10 16.27
C ASP A 6 7.42 -10.31 17.54
N PRO A 7 6.16 -9.89 17.75
CA PRO A 7 5.79 -9.00 18.86
C PRO A 7 5.69 -9.70 20.23
N GLU A 8 6.03 -10.99 20.34
CA GLU A 8 5.95 -11.81 21.57
C GLU A 8 4.53 -11.96 22.20
N GLU A 9 3.52 -11.26 21.66
CA GLU A 9 2.09 -11.28 22.05
C GLU A 9 1.16 -11.57 20.85
N PRO A 10 -0.14 -11.84 21.06
CA PRO A 10 -1.09 -12.02 19.96
C PRO A 10 -1.17 -10.78 19.07
N VAL A 11 -0.91 -10.95 17.78
CA VAL A 11 -0.94 -9.89 16.76
C VAL A 11 -2.37 -9.41 16.55
N ASP A 12 -2.61 -8.11 16.67
CA ASP A 12 -3.84 -7.45 16.24
C ASP A 12 -3.67 -6.73 14.89
N LEU A 13 -4.72 -6.07 14.39
CA LEU A 13 -4.67 -5.37 13.10
C LEU A 13 -3.59 -4.28 13.06
N ARG A 14 -3.40 -3.57 14.19
CA ARG A 14 -2.43 -2.50 14.31
C ARG A 14 -1.02 -3.09 14.24
N ASP A 15 -0.72 -4.14 15.00
CA ASP A 15 0.57 -4.84 14.93
C ASP A 15 0.82 -5.42 13.53
N ALA A 16 -0.22 -5.97 12.88
CA ALA A 16 -0.11 -6.51 11.52
C ALA A 16 0.29 -5.43 10.50
N LEU A 17 -0.21 -4.20 10.64
CA LEU A 17 0.16 -3.08 9.78
C LEU A 17 1.57 -2.56 10.11
N VAL A 18 1.86 -2.31 11.39
CA VAL A 18 3.15 -1.76 11.87
C VAL A 18 4.32 -2.69 11.52
N PHE A 19 4.14 -4.00 11.69
CA PHE A 19 5.18 -5.01 11.47
C PHE A 19 5.03 -5.78 10.16
N SER A 20 4.04 -5.44 9.33
CA SER A 20 3.77 -6.11 8.05
C SER A 20 3.63 -7.64 8.19
N ASP A 21 2.75 -8.10 9.07
CA ASP A 21 2.55 -9.54 9.34
C ASP A 21 1.65 -10.21 8.28
N ASN A 22 2.30 -10.87 7.31
CA ASN A 22 1.60 -11.58 6.24
C ASN A 22 0.74 -12.76 6.74
N ILE A 23 1.04 -13.33 7.92
CA ILE A 23 0.25 -14.45 8.48
C ILE A 23 -1.11 -13.91 8.95
N PHE A 24 -1.12 -12.78 9.65
CA PHE A 24 -2.34 -12.12 10.09
C PHE A 24 -3.21 -11.71 8.90
N LEU A 25 -2.61 -11.06 7.88
CA LEU A 25 -3.31 -10.63 6.67
C LEU A 25 -3.91 -11.82 5.92
N ALA A 26 -3.13 -12.89 5.70
CA ALA A 26 -3.61 -14.11 5.06
C ALA A 26 -4.74 -14.78 5.84
N GLN A 27 -4.62 -14.90 7.17
CA GLN A 27 -5.66 -15.50 8.00
C GLN A 27 -6.96 -14.67 7.96
N THR A 28 -6.84 -13.35 8.01
CA THR A 28 -7.98 -12.44 7.94
C THR A 28 -8.69 -12.54 6.60
N ALA A 29 -7.95 -12.60 5.49
CA ALA A 29 -8.50 -12.79 4.14
C ALA A 29 -9.21 -14.15 3.98
N LEU A 30 -8.61 -15.22 4.50
CA LEU A 30 -9.23 -16.55 4.49
C LEU A 30 -10.50 -16.60 5.37
N GLU A 31 -10.52 -15.89 6.50
CA GLU A 31 -11.68 -15.84 7.39
C GLU A 31 -12.84 -15.03 6.79
N MET A 32 -12.57 -13.90 6.13
CA MET A 32 -13.60 -13.11 5.46
C MET A 32 -14.13 -13.80 4.19
N GLY A 33 -13.28 -14.58 3.52
CA GLY A 33 -13.60 -15.30 2.30
C GLY A 33 -13.46 -14.47 1.02
N GLU A 34 -13.40 -15.20 -0.10
CA GLU A 34 -13.14 -14.67 -1.44
C GLU A 34 -14.09 -13.54 -1.85
N ASP A 35 -15.41 -13.77 -1.72
CA ASP A 35 -16.43 -12.81 -2.18
C ASP A 35 -16.27 -11.44 -1.48
N THR A 36 -16.07 -11.45 -0.15
CA THR A 36 -15.92 -10.22 0.64
C THR A 36 -14.59 -9.52 0.34
N PHE A 37 -13.51 -10.27 0.15
CA PHE A 37 -12.22 -9.71 -0.22
C PHE A 37 -12.26 -9.05 -1.62
N ALA A 38 -12.85 -9.74 -2.60
CA ALA A 38 -13.00 -9.26 -3.97
C ALA A 38 -13.93 -8.04 -4.05
N GLU A 39 -15.04 -8.04 -3.31
CA GLU A 39 -15.93 -6.88 -3.20
C GLU A 39 -15.19 -5.68 -2.62
N GLY A 40 -14.51 -5.86 -1.47
CA GLY A 40 -13.80 -4.78 -0.79
C GLY A 40 -12.68 -4.18 -1.62
N ILE A 41 -11.87 -4.98 -2.30
CA ILE A 41 -10.78 -4.46 -3.15
C ILE A 41 -11.31 -3.85 -4.47
N GLY A 42 -12.48 -4.29 -4.94
CA GLY A 42 -13.18 -3.70 -6.07
C GLY A 42 -13.59 -2.25 -5.81
N GLU A 43 -14.00 -1.91 -4.58
CA GLU A 43 -14.30 -0.53 -4.19
C GLU A 43 -13.09 0.41 -4.31
N PHE A 44 -11.86 -0.14 -4.25
CA PHE A 44 -10.62 0.59 -4.52
C PHE A 44 -10.26 0.67 -6.01
N GLY A 45 -11.17 0.34 -6.94
CA GLY A 45 -10.96 0.54 -8.38
C GLY A 45 -10.17 -0.58 -9.08
N PHE A 46 -9.99 -1.75 -8.45
CA PHE A 46 -9.42 -2.91 -9.13
C PHE A 46 -10.34 -3.40 -10.26
N GLY A 47 -9.77 -3.62 -11.44
CA GLY A 47 -10.51 -3.97 -12.67
C GLY A 47 -11.13 -2.78 -13.41
N GLU A 48 -11.00 -1.55 -12.88
CA GLU A 48 -11.49 -0.34 -13.53
C GLU A 48 -10.41 0.34 -14.39
N ASP A 49 -10.85 1.12 -15.38
CA ASP A 49 -9.96 2.03 -16.12
C ASP A 49 -9.56 3.20 -15.20
N VAL A 50 -8.27 3.36 -14.91
CA VAL A 50 -7.77 4.46 -14.07
C VAL A 50 -8.15 5.80 -14.72
N PRO A 51 -8.78 6.75 -14.00
CA PRO A 51 -9.27 8.02 -14.54
C PRO A 51 -8.13 9.02 -14.75
N SER A 52 -7.18 8.65 -15.61
CA SER A 52 -6.01 9.46 -15.96
C SER A 52 -6.07 9.87 -17.42
N THR A 53 -5.63 11.10 -17.70
CA THR A 53 -5.47 11.58 -19.09
C THR A 53 -4.28 10.92 -19.78
N TYR A 54 -3.32 10.39 -19.00
CA TYR A 54 -2.22 9.58 -19.51
C TYR A 54 -2.60 8.10 -19.44
N PRO A 55 -2.28 7.28 -20.47
CA PRO A 55 -2.59 5.85 -20.44
C PRO A 55 -1.87 5.17 -19.28
N VAL A 56 -2.66 4.56 -18.40
CA VAL A 56 -2.21 3.73 -17.27
C VAL A 56 -2.97 2.42 -17.36
N GLU A 57 -2.24 1.31 -17.26
CA GLU A 57 -2.85 -0.02 -17.24
C GLU A 57 -3.71 -0.19 -15.97
N SER A 58 -4.88 -0.78 -16.13
CA SER A 58 -5.76 -1.13 -15.01
C SER A 58 -5.07 -2.10 -14.07
N SER A 59 -5.33 -1.94 -12.77
CA SER A 59 -4.82 -2.86 -11.76
C SER A 59 -5.73 -4.08 -11.67
N THR A 60 -5.15 -5.25 -11.48
CA THR A 60 -5.85 -6.54 -11.52
C THR A 60 -5.53 -7.35 -10.28
N LEU A 61 -6.52 -8.10 -9.81
CA LEU A 61 -6.40 -8.95 -8.63
C LEU A 61 -5.96 -10.38 -8.98
N THR A 62 -6.48 -10.86 -10.11
CA THR A 62 -6.30 -12.20 -10.66
C THR A 62 -6.33 -12.11 -12.19
N GLU A 63 -5.71 -13.01 -12.91
CA GLU A 63 -5.76 -13.05 -14.38
C GLU A 63 -7.15 -13.43 -14.94
N ASP A 64 -7.90 -14.26 -14.22
CA ASP A 64 -9.17 -14.88 -14.66
C ASP A 64 -10.42 -14.39 -13.89
N ASP A 65 -10.35 -13.21 -13.26
CA ASP A 65 -11.42 -12.61 -12.42
C ASP A 65 -11.98 -13.54 -11.31
N THR A 66 -11.22 -14.55 -10.90
CA THR A 66 -11.61 -15.53 -9.87
C THR A 66 -10.37 -16.05 -9.15
N PHE A 67 -10.52 -16.43 -7.87
CA PHE A 67 -9.43 -17.08 -7.15
C PHE A 67 -9.46 -18.59 -7.38
N GLU A 68 -8.36 -19.15 -7.88
CA GLU A 68 -8.30 -20.59 -8.14
C GLU A 68 -8.35 -21.43 -6.86
N ASN A 69 -7.84 -20.88 -5.75
CA ASN A 69 -7.77 -21.56 -4.46
C ASN A 69 -7.47 -20.58 -3.31
N GLU A 70 -7.59 -21.07 -2.07
CA GLU A 70 -7.31 -20.31 -0.84
C GLU A 70 -5.88 -19.78 -0.75
N VAL A 71 -4.89 -20.44 -1.36
CA VAL A 71 -3.50 -19.94 -1.34
C VAL A 71 -3.40 -18.66 -2.16
N MET A 72 -4.06 -18.60 -3.31
CA MET A 72 -4.11 -17.40 -4.14
C MET A 72 -4.77 -16.23 -3.40
N LEU A 73 -5.91 -16.47 -2.74
CA LEU A 73 -6.58 -15.46 -1.91
C LEU A 73 -5.67 -14.95 -0.79
N ALA A 74 -4.99 -15.87 -0.10
CA ALA A 74 -4.03 -15.51 0.93
C ALA A 74 -2.87 -14.68 0.37
N ASP A 75 -2.28 -15.08 -0.75
CA ASP A 75 -1.15 -14.39 -1.39
C ASP A 75 -1.55 -12.97 -1.82
N SER A 76 -2.72 -12.81 -2.44
CA SER A 76 -3.25 -11.51 -2.84
C SER A 76 -3.45 -10.56 -1.65
N SER A 77 -3.83 -11.07 -0.48
CA SER A 77 -4.08 -10.25 0.72
C SER A 77 -2.86 -9.50 1.26
N TYR A 78 -1.65 -9.97 0.93
CA TYR A 78 -0.40 -9.31 1.27
C TYR A 78 0.37 -8.82 0.02
N GLY A 79 -0.35 -8.66 -1.10
CA GLY A 79 0.17 -8.05 -2.33
C GLY A 79 1.10 -8.96 -3.14
N GLN A 80 0.89 -10.28 -3.09
CA GLN A 80 1.65 -11.29 -3.82
C GLN A 80 0.72 -12.14 -4.68
N GLY A 81 1.30 -13.03 -5.50
CA GLY A 81 0.55 -13.82 -6.47
C GLY A 81 0.30 -13.01 -7.75
N GLU A 82 -0.94 -12.98 -8.21
CA GLU A 82 -1.30 -12.37 -9.50
C GLU A 82 -1.70 -10.88 -9.41
N VAL A 83 -1.65 -10.31 -8.21
CA VAL A 83 -2.02 -8.91 -7.99
C VAL A 83 -1.04 -7.99 -8.71
N GLN A 84 -1.55 -7.16 -9.60
CA GLN A 84 -0.79 -6.15 -10.32
C GLN A 84 -1.40 -4.78 -10.09
N MET A 85 -0.55 -3.81 -9.79
CA MET A 85 -0.99 -2.45 -9.51
C MET A 85 -0.01 -1.41 -10.05
N SER A 86 -0.54 -0.36 -10.66
CA SER A 86 0.30 0.76 -11.09
C SER A 86 0.67 1.67 -9.90
N PRO A 87 1.86 2.30 -9.89
CA PRO A 87 2.22 3.25 -8.83
C PRO A 87 1.24 4.43 -8.70
N LEU A 88 0.61 4.85 -9.80
CA LEU A 88 -0.39 5.91 -9.79
C LEU A 88 -1.65 5.44 -9.05
N HIS A 89 -2.16 4.26 -9.40
CA HIS A 89 -3.32 3.70 -8.73
C HIS A 89 -3.04 3.45 -7.25
N LEU A 90 -1.87 2.91 -6.92
CA LEU A 90 -1.45 2.71 -5.52
C LEU A 90 -1.51 4.03 -4.73
N SER A 91 -0.97 5.12 -5.29
CA SER A 91 -1.06 6.45 -4.67
C SER A 91 -2.50 6.88 -4.37
N MET A 92 -3.42 6.61 -5.30
CA MET A 92 -4.82 6.99 -5.15
C MET A 92 -5.50 6.24 -4.01
N THR A 93 -5.17 4.96 -3.78
CA THR A 93 -5.75 4.15 -2.68
C THR A 93 -5.40 4.64 -1.27
N TYR A 94 -4.45 5.56 -1.14
CA TYR A 94 -4.14 6.21 0.15
C TYR A 94 -4.91 7.52 0.37
N THR A 95 -5.56 8.06 -0.66
CA THR A 95 -6.37 9.28 -0.53
C THR A 95 -7.61 9.13 0.37
N PRO A 96 -8.29 7.97 0.48
CA PRO A 96 -9.40 7.78 1.42
C PRO A 96 -9.05 8.12 2.87
N PHE A 97 -7.82 7.84 3.31
CA PHE A 97 -7.36 8.12 4.68
C PHE A 97 -7.32 9.62 5.01
N LEU A 98 -7.27 10.47 3.99
CA LEU A 98 -7.21 11.93 4.10
C LEU A 98 -8.53 12.61 3.73
N ASN A 99 -9.49 11.87 3.16
CA ASN A 99 -10.69 12.41 2.53
C ASN A 99 -11.96 11.68 3.02
N GLU A 100 -12.02 11.38 4.31
CA GLU A 100 -13.22 10.81 4.97
C GLU A 100 -13.73 9.51 4.31
N GLY A 101 -12.85 8.73 3.67
CA GLY A 101 -13.20 7.48 2.99
C GLY A 101 -13.35 7.57 1.47
N ASP A 102 -13.29 8.76 0.88
CA ASP A 102 -13.40 8.97 -0.57
C ASP A 102 -12.05 8.81 -1.28
N MET A 103 -12.03 8.06 -2.39
CA MET A 103 -10.84 7.91 -3.24
C MET A 103 -10.84 8.96 -4.36
N LEU A 104 -9.79 9.77 -4.42
CA LEU A 104 -9.67 10.88 -5.37
C LEU A 104 -9.07 10.45 -6.72
N ALA A 105 -9.53 11.10 -7.79
CA ALA A 105 -8.97 10.98 -9.13
C ALA A 105 -7.70 11.85 -9.29
N PRO A 106 -6.69 11.41 -10.06
CA PRO A 106 -5.46 12.16 -10.26
C PRO A 106 -5.64 13.20 -11.36
N VAL A 107 -5.01 14.36 -11.20
CA VAL A 107 -4.96 15.40 -12.25
C VAL A 107 -3.52 15.62 -12.69
N LEU A 108 -3.24 15.39 -13.97
CA LEU A 108 -1.89 15.55 -14.52
C LEU A 108 -1.58 16.98 -14.99
N LEU A 109 -2.56 17.64 -15.60
CA LEU A 109 -2.38 18.97 -16.18
C LEU A 109 -2.91 20.04 -15.23
N THR A 110 -2.07 21.00 -14.86
CA THR A 110 -2.45 22.08 -13.93
C THR A 110 -3.61 22.94 -14.44
N GLU A 111 -3.84 22.98 -15.76
CA GLU A 111 -4.99 23.70 -16.33
C GLU A 111 -6.32 23.00 -16.09
N ASP A 112 -6.30 21.69 -15.84
CA ASP A 112 -7.44 20.87 -15.46
C ASP A 112 -7.60 20.79 -13.93
N ALA A 113 -6.65 21.35 -13.16
CA ALA A 113 -6.72 21.39 -11.71
C ALA A 113 -7.87 22.30 -11.26
N GLY A 114 -8.83 21.71 -10.56
CA GLY A 114 -10.02 22.36 -9.99
C GLY A 114 -10.31 21.87 -8.58
N GLU A 115 -11.59 21.75 -8.23
CA GLU A 115 -11.98 21.00 -7.04
C GLU A 115 -11.57 19.53 -7.24
N PRO A 116 -11.03 18.85 -6.20
CA PRO A 116 -10.71 17.44 -6.29
C PRO A 116 -11.91 16.63 -6.77
N GLU A 117 -11.71 15.81 -7.80
CA GLU A 117 -12.75 14.90 -8.28
C GLU A 117 -12.64 13.58 -7.50
N VAL A 118 -13.78 13.08 -7.01
CA VAL A 118 -13.87 11.77 -6.39
C VAL A 118 -14.03 10.73 -7.50
N TRP A 119 -13.19 9.70 -7.48
CA TRP A 119 -13.32 8.55 -8.37
C TRP A 119 -14.28 7.52 -7.78
N ASN A 120 -14.05 7.12 -6.53
CA ASN A 120 -14.89 6.17 -5.79
C ASN A 120 -15.31 6.81 -4.46
N GLU A 121 -16.62 6.97 -4.28
CA GLU A 121 -17.23 7.54 -3.05
C GLU A 121 -17.39 6.44 -1.99
N ASP A 122 -17.25 6.79 -0.71
CA ASP A 122 -17.55 5.91 0.44
C ASP A 122 -16.81 4.55 0.41
N VAL A 123 -15.56 4.49 -0.08
CA VAL A 123 -14.75 3.25 -0.13
C VAL A 123 -14.59 2.63 1.26
N MET A 124 -14.57 3.47 2.29
CA MET A 124 -14.66 3.04 3.69
C MET A 124 -15.36 4.10 4.55
N GLU A 125 -15.85 3.70 5.73
CA GLU A 125 -16.39 4.65 6.70
C GLU A 125 -15.27 5.58 7.23
N PRO A 126 -15.56 6.88 7.51
CA PRO A 126 -14.57 7.81 8.04
C PRO A 126 -13.86 7.32 9.31
N GLU A 127 -14.58 6.62 10.21
CA GLU A 127 -14.00 6.06 11.43
C GLU A 127 -13.02 4.91 11.14
N THR A 128 -13.26 4.15 10.06
CA THR A 128 -12.33 3.12 9.58
C THR A 128 -11.09 3.77 8.99
N ALA A 129 -11.26 4.82 8.19
CA ALA A 129 -10.16 5.59 7.62
C ALA A 129 -9.22 6.16 8.71
N ASP A 130 -9.78 6.77 9.76
CA ASP A 130 -8.99 7.29 10.89
C ASP A 130 -8.26 6.15 11.64
N THR A 131 -8.92 5.02 11.86
CA THR A 131 -8.30 3.86 12.54
C THR A 131 -7.07 3.34 11.79
N ILE A 132 -7.18 3.21 10.46
CA ILE A 132 -6.06 2.77 9.62
C ILE A 132 -4.98 3.85 9.53
N LEU A 133 -5.37 5.12 9.41
CA LEU A 133 -4.42 6.25 9.41
C LEU A 133 -3.53 6.24 10.65
N GLN A 134 -4.08 6.05 11.85
CA GLN A 134 -3.28 5.95 13.08
C GLN A 134 -2.26 4.80 13.00
N SER A 135 -2.65 3.66 12.44
CA SER A 135 -1.74 2.52 12.28
C SER A 135 -0.64 2.80 11.24
N LEU A 136 -0.96 3.52 10.16
CA LEU A 136 0.02 3.95 9.15
C LEU A 136 1.01 4.98 9.68
N ILE A 137 0.59 5.84 10.61
CA ILE A 137 1.50 6.73 11.36
C ILE A 137 2.48 5.89 12.19
N GLU A 138 1.96 4.90 12.91
CA GLU A 138 2.79 4.05 13.76
C GLU A 138 3.80 3.18 12.98
N VAL A 139 3.53 2.84 11.71
CA VAL A 139 4.52 2.19 10.83
C VAL A 139 5.81 3.01 10.72
N VAL A 140 5.73 4.35 10.77
CA VAL A 140 6.87 5.27 10.68
C VAL A 140 7.36 5.71 12.06
N GLU A 141 6.46 5.97 13.00
CA GLU A 141 6.83 6.55 14.31
C GLU A 141 7.36 5.51 15.31
N GLU A 142 6.95 4.23 15.22
CA GLU A 142 7.46 3.18 16.10
C GLU A 142 8.90 2.82 15.73
N SER A 143 9.78 2.68 16.73
CA SER A 143 11.20 2.42 16.50
C SER A 143 11.48 1.09 15.81
N ASP A 144 10.56 0.13 15.94
CA ASP A 144 10.62 -1.19 15.32
C ASP A 144 9.64 -1.32 14.13
N GLY A 145 8.99 -0.22 13.72
CA GLY A 145 8.08 -0.15 12.58
C GLY A 145 8.83 -0.26 11.25
N THR A 146 8.21 -0.87 10.24
CA THR A 146 8.91 -1.14 8.98
C THR A 146 9.24 0.11 8.17
N GLY A 147 8.56 1.23 8.42
CA GLY A 147 8.78 2.52 7.77
C GLY A 147 9.62 3.50 8.59
N HIS A 148 10.20 3.08 9.72
CA HIS A 148 10.80 3.99 10.70
C HIS A 148 11.90 4.90 10.13
N GLU A 149 12.70 4.39 9.20
CA GLU A 149 13.79 5.16 8.58
C GLU A 149 13.31 6.35 7.70
N ALA A 150 12.01 6.49 7.45
CA ALA A 150 11.44 7.64 6.75
C ALA A 150 11.11 8.82 7.67
N GLN A 151 11.23 8.68 8.99
CA GLN A 151 10.83 9.71 9.95
C GLN A 151 11.52 11.06 9.68
N VAL A 152 10.72 12.14 9.65
CA VAL A 152 11.20 13.52 9.49
C VAL A 152 10.98 14.30 10.79
N SER A 153 12.02 14.98 11.26
CA SER A 153 11.97 15.69 12.53
C SER A 153 10.94 16.83 12.53
N GLY A 154 9.94 16.72 13.42
CA GLY A 154 8.92 17.76 13.60
C GLY A 154 7.68 17.58 12.73
N ARG A 155 7.52 16.41 12.10
CA ARG A 155 6.34 16.02 11.33
C ARG A 155 5.85 14.65 11.73
N THR A 156 4.59 14.40 11.45
CA THR A 156 3.96 13.09 11.58
C THR A 156 3.76 12.52 10.19
N LEU A 157 4.55 11.50 9.82
CA LEU A 157 4.36 10.83 8.54
C LEU A 157 3.52 9.55 8.73
N ALA A 158 2.68 9.28 7.75
CA ALA A 158 1.98 8.01 7.63
C ALA A 158 2.48 7.28 6.38
N GLY A 159 2.63 5.96 6.44
CA GLY A 159 3.08 5.20 5.28
C GLY A 159 3.08 3.70 5.46
N LYS A 160 3.42 3.00 4.38
CA LYS A 160 3.54 1.54 4.38
C LYS A 160 4.60 1.06 3.40
N THR A 161 5.36 0.08 3.86
CA THR A 161 6.33 -0.66 3.05
C THR A 161 5.69 -1.86 2.35
N GLY A 162 6.22 -2.19 1.17
CA GLY A 162 5.89 -3.43 0.45
C GLY A 162 7.13 -4.02 -0.22
N THR A 163 7.33 -5.33 -0.10
CA THR A 163 8.38 -6.04 -0.85
C THR A 163 7.71 -7.15 -1.66
N ALA A 164 7.72 -7.01 -2.99
CA ALA A 164 7.17 -8.00 -3.91
C ALA A 164 8.30 -8.87 -4.48
N GLU A 165 8.09 -10.19 -4.56
CA GLU A 165 9.07 -11.11 -5.15
C GLU A 165 8.65 -11.39 -6.60
N LEU A 166 9.56 -11.25 -7.55
CA LEU A 166 9.28 -11.40 -8.98
C LEU A 166 9.50 -12.83 -9.51
N LYS A 167 9.50 -13.83 -8.62
CA LYS A 167 9.76 -15.21 -9.03
C LYS A 167 8.61 -15.74 -9.89
N GLU A 168 8.92 -16.10 -11.13
CA GLU A 168 7.98 -16.76 -12.03
C GLU A 168 7.72 -18.22 -11.61
N SER A 169 8.67 -18.85 -10.90
CA SER A 169 8.56 -20.22 -10.42
C SER A 169 9.41 -20.52 -9.18
N LEU A 170 9.08 -21.61 -8.47
CA LEU A 170 9.89 -22.14 -7.37
C LEU A 170 11.27 -22.65 -7.80
N GLU A 171 11.50 -22.82 -9.11
CA GLU A 171 12.77 -23.27 -9.68
C GLU A 171 13.67 -22.10 -10.10
N ASP A 172 13.16 -20.87 -10.08
CA ASP A 172 13.95 -19.68 -10.40
C ASP A 172 14.96 -19.39 -9.28
N GLU A 173 16.22 -19.37 -9.69
CA GLU A 173 17.34 -19.00 -8.81
C GLU A 173 17.44 -17.48 -8.64
N ASP A 174 16.81 -16.72 -9.53
CA ASP A 174 16.72 -15.26 -9.46
C ASP A 174 15.73 -14.87 -8.34
N ASN A 175 16.16 -13.97 -7.48
CA ASN A 175 15.38 -13.48 -6.33
C ASN A 175 15.11 -11.99 -6.51
N ASP A 176 14.73 -11.60 -7.71
CA ASP A 176 14.47 -10.19 -8.01
C ASP A 176 13.28 -9.71 -7.20
N GLN A 177 13.44 -8.53 -6.60
CA GLN A 177 12.46 -7.95 -5.70
C GLN A 177 12.14 -6.51 -6.11
N LEU A 178 10.87 -6.15 -5.97
CA LEU A 178 10.42 -4.77 -5.98
C LEU A 178 10.31 -4.27 -4.55
N GLY A 179 11.00 -3.16 -4.25
CA GLY A 179 10.83 -2.41 -3.03
C GLY A 179 9.83 -1.29 -3.25
N TRP A 180 8.81 -1.23 -2.41
CA TRP A 180 7.78 -0.21 -2.42
C TRP A 180 7.75 0.54 -1.08
N PHE A 181 7.52 1.84 -1.16
CA PHE A 181 7.10 2.63 -0.02
C PHE A 181 6.17 3.75 -0.47
N VAL A 182 5.04 3.86 0.22
CA VAL A 182 4.11 4.98 0.09
C VAL A 182 4.12 5.74 1.40
N ALA A 183 4.30 7.05 1.36
CA ALA A 183 4.20 7.89 2.54
C ALA A 183 3.63 9.27 2.21
N PHE A 184 3.00 9.88 3.21
CA PHE A 184 2.46 11.23 3.16
C PHE A 184 2.57 11.91 4.52
N ASP A 185 2.55 13.24 4.51
CA ASP A 185 2.45 14.04 5.73
C ASP A 185 1.02 13.97 6.28
N ALA A 186 0.85 13.44 7.48
CA ALA A 186 -0.47 13.28 8.11
C ALA A 186 -0.97 14.57 8.79
N ASP A 187 -0.09 15.55 9.04
CA ASP A 187 -0.42 16.84 9.64
C ASP A 187 -0.91 17.85 8.59
N GLU A 188 -0.24 17.94 7.43
CA GLU A 188 -0.53 18.93 6.37
C GLU A 188 -1.20 18.33 5.12
N ALA A 189 -1.06 17.02 4.89
CA ALA A 189 -1.73 16.27 3.81
C ALA A 189 -1.58 16.85 2.40
N ASP A 190 -0.45 17.48 2.10
CA ASP A 190 -0.19 18.21 0.85
C ASP A 190 0.85 17.53 -0.07
N LEU A 191 1.58 16.53 0.45
CA LEU A 191 2.45 15.66 -0.34
C LEU A 191 2.22 14.18 -0.02
N LEU A 192 1.99 13.40 -1.08
CA LEU A 192 2.02 11.94 -1.07
C LEU A 192 3.07 11.45 -2.06
N VAL A 193 3.96 10.57 -1.59
CA VAL A 193 5.03 9.98 -2.39
C VAL A 193 4.88 8.47 -2.44
N THR A 194 4.74 7.93 -3.65
CA THR A 194 4.88 6.50 -3.92
C THR A 194 6.20 6.28 -4.66
N MET A 195 7.08 5.44 -4.10
CA MET A 195 8.32 5.04 -4.74
C MET A 195 8.37 3.52 -4.89
N MET A 196 8.80 3.10 -6.08
CA MET A 196 9.11 1.72 -6.41
C MET A 196 10.55 1.65 -6.94
N LEU A 197 11.33 0.71 -6.44
CA LEU A 197 12.65 0.36 -6.96
C LEU A 197 12.73 -1.14 -7.25
N GLU A 198 13.27 -1.47 -8.43
CA GLU A 198 13.60 -2.84 -8.83
C GLU A 198 14.96 -3.26 -8.25
N ASP A 199 15.23 -4.57 -8.26
CA ASP A 199 16.52 -5.18 -7.89
C ASP A 199 17.00 -4.89 -6.45
N VAL A 200 16.08 -4.75 -5.49
CA VAL A 200 16.39 -4.38 -4.09
C VAL A 200 16.75 -5.56 -3.18
N GLN A 201 16.82 -6.78 -3.70
CA GLN A 201 17.05 -7.99 -2.91
C GLN A 201 18.40 -8.02 -2.18
N GLU A 202 19.42 -7.38 -2.74
CA GLU A 202 20.75 -7.27 -2.10
C GLU A 202 20.83 -6.09 -1.12
N ASP A 203 19.87 -5.16 -1.20
CA ASP A 203 19.85 -3.90 -0.45
C ASP A 203 18.84 -3.89 0.72
N GLY A 204 18.17 -5.02 0.98
CA GLY A 204 17.24 -5.16 2.10
C GLY A 204 15.77 -4.90 1.76
N GLY A 205 15.38 -5.05 0.50
CA GLY A 205 13.98 -4.94 0.07
C GLY A 205 13.46 -3.51 0.15
N SER A 206 12.22 -3.33 0.60
CA SER A 206 11.62 -2.00 0.81
C SER A 206 12.40 -1.11 1.78
N GLY A 207 13.19 -1.68 2.70
CA GLY A 207 14.01 -0.90 3.63
C GLY A 207 14.99 0.03 2.92
N TYR A 208 15.45 -0.33 1.71
CA TYR A 208 16.28 0.54 0.88
C TYR A 208 15.54 1.77 0.33
N VAL A 209 14.21 1.66 0.17
CA VAL A 209 13.34 2.67 -0.43
C VAL A 209 12.87 3.68 0.61
N VAL A 210 12.56 3.20 1.82
CA VAL A 210 12.03 3.98 2.95
C VAL A 210 12.78 5.31 3.20
N PRO A 211 14.09 5.33 3.46
CA PRO A 211 14.79 6.58 3.75
C PRO A 211 14.82 7.54 2.55
N LYS A 212 14.77 7.04 1.31
CA LYS A 212 14.78 7.89 0.10
C LYS A 212 13.50 8.71 -0.03
N VAL A 213 12.36 8.14 0.38
CA VAL A 213 11.09 8.86 0.43
C VAL A 213 11.08 9.86 1.57
N GLY A 214 11.62 9.49 2.74
CA GLY A 214 11.83 10.42 3.85
C GLY A 214 12.65 11.64 3.43
N ASP A 215 13.77 11.43 2.73
CA ASP A 215 14.62 12.50 2.18
C ASP A 215 13.84 13.44 1.22
N ILE A 216 12.97 12.88 0.36
CA ILE A 216 12.14 13.67 -0.57
C ILE A 216 11.14 14.55 0.19
N ILE A 217 10.46 14.00 1.19
CA ILE A 217 9.48 14.72 2.00
C ILE A 217 10.18 15.80 2.84
N GLU A 218 11.37 15.53 3.36
CA GLU A 218 12.18 16.53 4.07
C GLU A 218 12.58 17.69 3.12
N GLU A 219 13.03 17.38 1.89
CA GLU A 219 13.47 18.39 0.92
C GLU A 219 12.32 19.25 0.36
N TYR A 220 11.17 18.64 0.02
CA TYR A 220 10.03 19.35 -0.59
C TYR A 220 9.54 20.52 0.26
N GLU A 221 9.64 20.36 1.57
CA GLU A 221 9.09 21.27 2.55
C GLU A 221 10.15 22.17 3.24
N SER A 222 11.37 22.20 2.69
CA SER A 222 12.50 23.00 3.18
C SER A 222 12.64 24.35 2.47
#